data_AF-A0AA38GCB7-F1
#
_entry.id   AF-A0AA38GCB7-F1
#
_cell.length_a   1.000
_cell.length_b   1.000
_cell.length_c   1.000
_cell.angle_alpha   90.00
_cell.angle_beta   90.00
_cell.angle_gamma   90.00
#
_symmetry.space_group_name_H-M   'P 1'
#
loop_
_entity.id
_entity.type
_entity.pdbx_description
1 polymer ?
#
loop_
_entity_poly.entity_id
_entity_poly.type
_entity_poly.pdbx_seq_one_letter_code
_entity_poly.pdbx_strand_id
1 'polypeptide(L)'
;MEKMYRSSDVTASTVGGSPTADGDDYVVTLEQVPRWSDADQRSFVDDSSDDGGGPFSALSFSDPLTSVSPSENGSNGPRSRFPVDPDINLKVYLWRGHPWNLEVDAVVNSTNENLDEMHSGPGLHEAAGPGLAEECATLGGCRTGLAKVTNAYDLPARRVIHTVGPKYAVKYHTAAENALSHCYRSCLELLIEHGLQSIAMGCIYTEAKNYPREPAAHVAIRTVRRFLEKHKDRITAVVFCTTTASDTEIYKK
;
A
#
# COMPACT_ATOMS: atom_id res chain seq x y z
N MET A 1 36.97 -26.86 29.32
CA MET A 1 36.94 -25.55 28.66
C MET A 1 35.50 -25.31 28.18
N GLU A 2 34.65 -24.90 29.12
CA GLU A 2 33.28 -24.45 28.85
C GLU A 2 33.33 -23.06 28.21
N LYS A 3 32.54 -22.84 27.16
CA LYS A 3 32.15 -21.50 26.71
C LYS A 3 30.65 -21.38 26.86
N MET A 4 30.26 -20.66 27.92
CA MET A 4 28.93 -20.14 28.18
C MET A 4 28.39 -19.40 26.95
N TYR A 5 27.27 -19.88 26.41
CA TYR A 5 26.44 -19.13 25.48
C TYR A 5 25.53 -18.23 26.30
N ARG A 6 25.84 -16.93 26.35
CA ARG A 6 25.02 -15.93 27.05
C ARG A 6 23.84 -15.59 26.14
N SER A 7 22.65 -16.07 26.48
CA SER A 7 21.39 -15.61 25.92
C SER A 7 21.24 -14.12 26.23
N SER A 8 21.14 -13.28 25.21
CA SER A 8 20.76 -11.88 25.35
C SER A 8 19.29 -11.76 24.96
N ASP A 9 18.44 -11.65 25.97
CA ASP A 9 17.03 -11.30 25.84
C ASP A 9 16.92 -9.93 25.17
N VAL A 10 16.30 -9.89 23.99
CA VAL A 10 15.91 -8.65 23.32
C VAL A 10 14.61 -8.21 23.99
N THR A 11 14.73 -7.28 24.94
CA THR A 11 13.59 -6.56 25.49
C THR A 11 12.94 -5.75 24.37
N ALA A 12 11.70 -6.08 24.03
CA ALA A 12 10.86 -5.26 23.17
C ALA A 12 10.70 -3.88 23.82
N SER A 13 11.38 -2.88 23.27
CA SER A 13 11.21 -1.49 23.68
C SER A 13 9.95 -0.97 23.00
N THR A 14 8.88 -0.88 23.78
CA THR A 14 7.64 -0.18 23.42
C THR A 14 7.92 1.32 23.46
N VAL A 15 8.08 1.97 22.32
CA VAL A 15 7.98 3.44 22.24
C VAL A 15 7.26 3.79 20.95
N GLY A 16 5.96 4.05 21.06
CA GLY A 16 5.23 4.85 20.08
C GLY A 16 5.57 6.31 20.33
N GLY A 17 6.03 7.01 19.29
CA GLY A 17 6.23 8.45 19.32
C GLY A 17 4.93 9.18 19.68
N SER A 18 5.03 10.25 20.47
CA SER A 18 3.93 11.15 20.74
C SER A 18 3.83 12.19 19.61
N PRO A 19 2.62 12.57 19.14
CA PRO A 19 2.46 13.52 18.03
C PRO A 19 3.06 14.87 18.38
N THR A 20 3.91 15.43 17.52
CA THR A 20 4.38 16.80 17.67
C THR A 20 3.35 17.78 17.12
N ALA A 21 3.16 18.88 17.84
CA ALA A 21 2.14 19.88 17.56
C ALA A 21 2.58 20.79 16.42
N ASP A 22 2.50 20.32 15.17
CA ASP A 22 2.39 21.17 13.97
C ASP A 22 1.89 20.35 12.77
N GLY A 23 0.57 20.40 12.53
CA GLY A 23 -0.06 20.39 11.21
C GLY A 23 -0.18 19.10 10.37
N ASP A 24 0.80 18.21 10.34
CA ASP A 24 0.82 17.05 9.39
C ASP A 24 1.21 15.70 10.05
N ASP A 25 1.42 15.73 11.37
CA ASP A 25 2.09 14.70 12.16
C ASP A 25 1.11 13.86 13.00
N TYR A 26 0.02 13.38 12.37
CA TYR A 26 -0.98 12.53 13.04
C TYR A 26 -0.74 11.04 12.73
N VAL A 27 -0.60 10.24 13.78
CA VAL A 27 -0.57 8.77 13.70
C VAL A 27 -1.96 8.26 13.34
N VAL A 28 -2.04 7.50 12.25
CA VAL A 28 -3.28 6.91 11.73
C VAL A 28 -3.29 5.41 12.00
N THR A 29 -4.31 4.91 12.67
CA THR A 29 -4.48 3.46 12.90
C THR A 29 -5.21 2.81 11.73
N LEU A 30 -5.02 1.50 11.52
CA LEU A 30 -5.72 0.76 10.45
C LEU A 30 -7.26 0.82 10.55
N GLU A 31 -7.80 1.05 11.75
CA GLU A 31 -9.25 1.17 11.97
C GLU A 31 -9.84 2.47 11.39
N GLN A 32 -9.00 3.51 11.28
CA GLN A 32 -9.38 4.79 10.69
C GLN A 32 -9.32 4.78 9.15
N VAL A 33 -8.69 3.74 8.57
CA VAL A 33 -8.53 3.58 7.13
C VAL A 33 -9.66 2.72 6.57
N PRO A 34 -10.44 3.20 5.58
CA PRO A 34 -11.48 2.39 4.97
C PRO A 34 -10.89 1.17 4.26
N ARG A 35 -11.46 -0.01 4.51
CA ARG A 35 -11.15 -1.21 3.73
C ARG A 35 -11.69 -1.04 2.32
N TRP A 36 -11.06 -1.73 1.38
CA TRP A 36 -11.58 -1.85 0.01
C TRP A 36 -13.01 -2.40 -0.01
N SER A 37 -13.32 -3.38 0.85
CA SER A 37 -14.66 -3.95 0.99
C SER A 37 -15.72 -2.95 1.49
N ASP A 38 -15.30 -1.91 2.20
CA ASP A 38 -16.22 -0.97 2.87
C ASP A 38 -16.60 0.20 1.95
N ALA A 39 -15.84 0.41 0.87
CA ALA A 39 -16.10 1.46 -0.11
C ALA A 39 -17.46 1.28 -0.82
N ASP A 40 -17.93 0.03 -0.93
CA ASP A 40 -19.26 -0.29 -1.47
C ASP A 40 -20.41 -0.01 -0.47
N GLN A 41 -20.11 0.37 0.78
CA GLN A 41 -21.13 0.71 1.80
C GLN A 41 -21.35 2.22 2.01
N ARG A 42 -20.71 3.09 1.23
CA ARG A 42 -20.96 4.54 1.27
C ARG A 42 -21.68 5.04 0.01
N SER A 43 -22.88 4.53 -0.20
CA SER A 43 -24.00 5.33 -0.71
C SER A 43 -25.08 5.30 0.37
N PHE A 44 -25.73 6.44 0.64
CA PHE A 44 -26.65 6.71 1.77
C PHE A 44 -25.99 7.20 3.06
N VAL A 45 -25.44 8.41 3.01
CA VAL A 45 -25.73 9.39 4.06
C VAL A 45 -26.64 10.43 3.41
N ASP A 46 -27.92 10.27 3.69
CA ASP A 46 -28.98 11.25 3.49
C ASP A 46 -28.65 12.44 4.41
N ASP A 47 -28.25 13.56 3.80
CA ASP A 47 -28.16 14.84 4.48
C ASP A 47 -29.60 15.35 4.64
N SER A 48 -30.18 15.05 5.80
CA SER A 48 -31.51 15.51 6.16
C SER A 48 -31.50 17.02 6.42
N SER A 49 -31.90 17.78 5.40
CA SER A 49 -32.62 19.05 5.59
C SER A 49 -33.57 19.30 4.42
N ASP A 50 -34.79 18.81 4.60
CA ASP A 50 -36.08 19.47 4.35
C ASP A 50 -36.09 20.65 3.35
N ASP A 51 -36.71 20.46 2.17
CA ASP A 51 -38.01 21.09 1.86
C ASP A 51 -38.59 20.56 0.52
N GLY A 52 -39.83 20.08 0.59
CA GLY A 52 -40.86 20.38 -0.41
C GLY A 52 -40.89 19.66 -1.77
N GLY A 53 -41.66 18.56 -1.83
CA GLY A 53 -42.60 18.32 -2.94
C GLY A 53 -42.35 17.12 -3.87
N GLY A 54 -43.16 16.07 -3.74
CA GLY A 54 -43.35 15.06 -4.80
C GLY A 54 -44.25 15.57 -5.96
N PRO A 55 -44.68 14.72 -6.94
CA PRO A 55 -44.56 13.26 -6.99
C PRO A 55 -43.94 12.68 -8.29
N PHE A 56 -43.31 11.52 -8.14
CA PHE A 56 -43.23 10.37 -9.05
C PHE A 56 -43.16 10.59 -10.59
N SER A 57 -41.98 10.33 -11.15
CA SER A 57 -41.86 9.45 -12.32
C SER A 57 -40.69 8.49 -12.09
N ALA A 58 -41.03 7.22 -11.88
CA ALA A 58 -40.10 6.15 -11.61
C ALA A 58 -39.30 5.80 -12.87
N LEU A 59 -37.98 5.97 -12.83
CA LEU A 59 -37.07 5.17 -13.63
C LEU A 59 -36.46 4.12 -12.70
N SER A 60 -37.17 3.01 -12.54
CA SER A 60 -36.62 1.81 -11.93
C SER A 60 -35.58 1.23 -12.89
N PHE A 61 -34.31 1.23 -12.49
CA PHE A 61 -33.35 0.30 -13.07
C PHE A 61 -33.44 -1.01 -12.29
N SER A 62 -33.73 -2.09 -12.99
CA SER A 62 -33.80 -3.43 -12.42
C SER A 62 -32.41 -3.93 -12.03
N ASP A 63 -32.37 -4.60 -10.88
CA ASP A 63 -31.23 -5.32 -10.32
C ASP A 63 -30.68 -6.38 -11.31
N PRO A 64 -29.41 -6.29 -11.76
CA PRO A 64 -28.84 -7.23 -12.71
C PRO A 64 -28.54 -8.62 -12.13
N LEU A 65 -28.88 -8.92 -10.87
CA LEU A 65 -28.59 -10.22 -10.24
C LEU A 65 -29.81 -11.12 -9.99
N THR A 66 -31.02 -10.75 -10.44
CA THR A 66 -32.24 -11.56 -10.18
C THR A 66 -32.89 -12.25 -11.40
N SER A 67 -32.24 -12.32 -12.57
CA SER A 67 -32.79 -13.12 -13.69
C SER A 67 -31.94 -14.35 -14.01
N VAL A 68 -32.50 -15.53 -13.70
CA VAL A 68 -32.02 -16.82 -14.20
C VAL A 68 -32.50 -16.96 -15.66
N SER A 69 -31.53 -16.93 -16.59
CA SER A 69 -31.41 -17.34 -18.01
C SER A 69 -32.60 -17.96 -18.79
N PRO A 70 -32.67 -17.91 -20.16
CA PRO A 70 -31.55 -17.76 -21.11
C PRO A 70 -31.80 -16.81 -22.32
N SER A 71 -30.77 -16.06 -22.72
CA SER A 71 -30.46 -15.80 -24.14
C SER A 71 -29.19 -14.95 -24.25
N GLU A 72 -28.33 -15.36 -25.17
CA GLU A 72 -27.10 -14.71 -25.56
C GLU A 72 -27.39 -13.30 -26.12
N ASN A 73 -26.85 -12.25 -25.52
CA ASN A 73 -26.20 -11.15 -26.27
C ASN A 73 -25.56 -10.08 -25.36
N GLY A 74 -24.23 -10.04 -25.38
CA GLY A 74 -23.47 -8.81 -25.57
C GLY A 74 -23.44 -7.74 -24.47
N SER A 75 -22.76 -8.00 -23.35
CA SER A 75 -22.12 -6.93 -22.55
C SER A 75 -20.64 -7.24 -22.36
N ASN A 76 -19.86 -6.98 -23.40
CA ASN A 76 -18.42 -7.25 -23.43
C ASN A 76 -17.63 -6.10 -22.78
N GLY A 77 -17.94 -5.79 -21.50
CA GLY A 77 -17.02 -5.07 -20.64
C GLY A 77 -15.87 -5.99 -20.23
N PRO A 78 -14.64 -5.48 -20.02
CA PRO A 78 -13.53 -6.32 -19.58
C PRO A 78 -13.88 -6.95 -18.22
N ARG A 79 -14.26 -8.23 -18.23
CA ARG A 79 -14.42 -9.00 -17.00
C ARG A 79 -13.04 -9.18 -16.37
N SER A 80 -12.94 -8.89 -15.06
CA SER A 80 -11.71 -9.14 -14.30
C SER A 80 -11.28 -10.60 -14.47
N ARG A 81 -9.97 -10.81 -14.64
CA ARG A 81 -9.37 -12.16 -14.73
C ARG A 81 -9.27 -12.83 -13.35
N PHE A 82 -9.54 -12.10 -12.28
CA PHE A 82 -9.46 -12.57 -10.91
C PHE A 82 -10.87 -12.83 -10.38
N PRO A 83 -11.15 -14.03 -9.82
CA PRO A 83 -12.40 -14.27 -9.12
C PRO A 83 -12.49 -13.40 -7.86
N VAL A 84 -13.71 -13.08 -7.43
CA VAL A 84 -13.93 -12.40 -6.16
C VAL A 84 -13.49 -13.33 -5.02
N ASP A 85 -12.62 -12.84 -4.14
CA ASP A 85 -12.21 -13.53 -2.91
C ASP A 85 -12.44 -12.57 -1.73
N PRO A 86 -13.48 -12.79 -0.90
CA PRO A 86 -13.80 -11.90 0.22
C PRO A 86 -12.67 -11.77 1.24
N ASP A 87 -11.90 -12.83 1.47
CA ASP A 87 -10.80 -12.84 2.44
C ASP A 87 -9.62 -11.99 1.95
N ILE A 88 -9.33 -12.01 0.65
CA ILE A 88 -8.37 -11.07 0.05
C ILE A 88 -8.89 -9.63 0.13
N ASN A 89 -10.17 -9.41 -0.19
CA ASN A 89 -10.74 -8.06 -0.21
C ASN A 89 -10.71 -7.38 1.17
N LEU A 90 -10.91 -8.15 2.25
CA LEU A 90 -10.83 -7.64 3.63
C LEU A 90 -9.43 -7.20 4.06
N LYS A 91 -8.38 -7.64 3.35
CA LYS A 91 -6.98 -7.34 3.65
C LYS A 91 -6.45 -6.14 2.87
N VAL A 92 -7.19 -5.63 1.89
CA VAL A 92 -6.74 -4.52 1.03
C VAL A 92 -7.40 -3.22 1.48
N TYR A 93 -6.58 -2.18 1.60
CA TYR A 93 -7.00 -0.84 1.99
C TYR A 93 -6.49 0.17 0.95
N LEU A 94 -7.26 1.23 0.74
CA LEU A 94 -6.85 2.36 -0.08
C LEU A 94 -6.97 3.63 0.78
N TRP A 95 -5.85 4.32 0.95
CA TRP A 95 -5.78 5.50 1.78
C TRP A 95 -5.06 6.63 1.05
N ARG A 96 -5.54 7.86 1.24
CA ARG A 96 -4.86 9.05 0.74
C ARG A 96 -4.07 9.70 1.86
N GLY A 97 -2.76 9.52 1.84
CA GLY A 97 -1.84 10.01 2.85
C GLY A 97 -0.45 9.38 2.73
N HIS A 98 0.46 9.78 3.61
CA HIS A 98 1.85 9.31 3.61
C HIS A 98 1.99 8.00 4.38
N PRO A 99 2.60 6.93 3.81
CA PRO A 99 2.69 5.62 4.46
C PRO A 99 3.25 5.66 5.88
N TRP A 100 4.21 6.53 6.16
CA TRP A 100 4.90 6.63 7.45
C TRP A 100 4.04 7.20 8.59
N ASN A 101 2.86 7.74 8.30
CA ASN A 101 1.91 8.14 9.33
C ASN A 101 1.06 6.96 9.84
N LEU A 102 1.13 5.78 9.20
CA LEU A 102 0.31 4.62 9.58
C LEU A 102 0.97 3.77 10.67
N GLU A 103 0.19 3.42 11.69
CA GLU A 103 0.53 2.41 12.68
C GLU A 103 0.34 1.01 12.09
N VAL A 104 1.38 0.52 11.41
CA VAL A 104 1.46 -0.80 10.77
C VAL A 104 2.81 -1.46 11.07
N ASP A 105 2.96 -2.74 10.78
CA ASP A 105 4.24 -3.42 11.02
C ASP A 105 5.36 -2.90 10.13
N ALA A 106 5.07 -2.58 8.86
CA ALA A 106 6.05 -2.06 7.93
C ALA A 106 5.51 -0.95 7.02
N VAL A 107 6.33 0.05 6.77
CA VAL A 107 6.06 1.08 5.74
C VAL A 107 7.09 0.96 4.62
N VAL A 108 6.67 1.19 3.38
CA VAL A 108 7.57 1.11 2.22
C VAL A 108 8.11 2.48 1.85
N ASN A 109 9.44 2.60 1.84
CA ASN A 109 10.16 3.71 1.23
C ASN A 109 10.55 3.37 -0.20
N SER A 110 10.08 4.14 -1.18
CA SER A 110 10.60 4.06 -2.55
C SER A 110 11.70 5.08 -2.75
N THR A 111 12.92 4.63 -3.00
CA THR A 111 14.11 5.47 -3.15
C THR A 111 14.94 5.06 -4.38
N ASN A 112 16.23 5.39 -4.38
CA ASN A 112 17.24 5.06 -5.38
C ASN A 112 18.21 3.96 -4.88
N GLU A 113 19.18 3.61 -5.72
CA GLU A 113 20.13 2.55 -5.44
C GLU A 113 21.09 2.82 -4.26
N ASN A 114 21.24 4.08 -3.85
CA ASN A 114 22.09 4.49 -2.73
C ASN A 114 21.35 4.48 -1.39
N LEU A 115 20.02 4.35 -1.40
CA LEU A 115 19.16 4.43 -0.21
C LEU A 115 19.28 5.77 0.54
N ASP A 116 19.51 6.85 -0.20
CA ASP A 116 19.68 8.17 0.41
C ASP A 116 18.34 8.85 0.74
N GLU A 117 18.44 9.84 1.63
CA GLU A 117 17.33 10.66 2.08
C GLU A 117 16.75 11.52 0.95
N MET A 118 17.61 12.10 0.11
CA MET A 118 17.22 13.02 -0.95
C MET A 118 16.23 12.42 -1.96
N HIS A 119 16.29 11.11 -2.19
CA HIS A 119 15.39 10.40 -3.10
C HIS A 119 14.28 9.62 -2.39
N SER A 120 14.24 9.67 -1.06
CA SER A 120 13.14 9.13 -0.28
C SER A 120 11.90 10.03 -0.38
N GLY A 121 10.74 9.53 0.03
CA GLY A 121 9.53 10.36 0.11
C GLY A 121 9.76 11.56 1.03
N PRO A 122 9.28 12.77 0.66
CA PRO A 122 9.48 13.97 1.47
C PRO A 122 8.85 13.77 2.86
N GLY A 123 9.60 14.07 3.93
CA GLY A 123 9.12 13.92 5.32
C GLY A 123 9.38 12.56 5.97
N LEU A 124 9.77 11.52 5.23
CA LEU A 124 10.05 10.20 5.85
C LEU A 124 11.22 10.23 6.84
N HIS A 125 12.37 10.78 6.44
CA HIS A 125 13.56 10.82 7.30
C HIS A 125 13.39 11.84 8.44
N GLU A 126 12.64 12.91 8.20
CA GLU A 126 12.25 13.86 9.25
C GLU A 126 11.40 13.18 10.32
N ALA A 127 10.37 12.42 9.92
CA ALA A 127 9.50 11.69 10.82
C ALA A 127 10.19 10.50 11.53
N ALA A 128 11.12 9.82 10.85
CA ALA A 128 11.84 8.69 11.43
C ALA A 128 13.02 9.12 12.32
N GLY A 129 13.54 10.34 12.15
CA GLY A 129 14.75 10.79 12.80
C GLY A 129 16.05 10.28 12.15
N PRO A 130 17.21 10.79 12.59
CA PRO A 130 18.51 10.62 11.91
C PRO A 130 19.00 9.17 11.86
N GLY A 131 18.55 8.31 12.80
CA GLY A 131 18.95 6.91 12.83
C GLY A 131 18.58 6.15 11.55
N LEU A 132 17.51 6.55 10.85
CA LEU A 132 17.13 5.93 9.59
C LEU A 132 18.21 6.10 8.52
N ALA A 133 18.76 7.31 8.39
CA ALA A 133 19.82 7.59 7.43
C ALA A 133 21.12 6.85 7.78
N GLU A 134 21.46 6.79 9.07
CA GLU A 134 22.63 6.06 9.57
C GLU A 134 22.56 4.57 9.24
N GLU A 135 21.42 3.92 9.49
CA GLU A 135 21.25 2.50 9.16
C GLU A 135 21.21 2.26 7.64
N CYS A 136 20.55 3.13 6.87
CA CYS A 136 20.57 3.07 5.40
C CYS A 136 22.00 3.05 4.84
N ALA A 137 22.90 3.87 5.40
CA ALA A 137 24.30 3.92 4.98
C ALA A 137 25.05 2.60 5.20
N THR A 138 24.63 1.78 6.19
CA THR A 138 25.24 0.47 6.46
C THR A 138 24.79 -0.63 5.50
N LEU A 139 23.68 -0.43 4.79
CA LEU A 139 23.09 -1.45 3.93
C LEU A 139 23.88 -1.70 2.64
N GLY A 140 24.74 -0.77 2.21
CA GLY A 140 25.50 -0.90 0.96
C GLY A 140 24.63 -0.81 -0.30
N GLY A 141 23.60 0.04 -0.28
CA GLY A 141 22.71 0.30 -1.41
C GLY A 141 21.67 -0.80 -1.69
N CYS A 142 20.85 -0.64 -2.71
CA CYS A 142 19.84 -1.62 -3.12
C CYS A 142 19.68 -1.63 -4.65
N ARG A 143 19.52 -2.80 -5.27
CA ARG A 143 19.34 -2.85 -6.73
C ARG A 143 17.88 -2.57 -7.11
N THR A 144 17.67 -1.99 -8.29
CA THR A 144 16.34 -1.83 -8.87
C THR A 144 15.54 -3.14 -8.83
N GLY A 145 14.30 -3.07 -8.36
CA GLY A 145 13.42 -4.25 -8.22
C GLY A 145 13.59 -5.02 -6.91
N LEU A 146 14.61 -4.73 -6.10
CA LEU A 146 14.83 -5.39 -4.81
C LEU A 146 14.47 -4.46 -3.65
N ALA A 147 14.40 -5.04 -2.46
CA ALA A 147 14.14 -4.31 -1.23
C ALA A 147 15.11 -4.69 -0.10
N LYS A 148 15.23 -3.82 0.91
CA LYS A 148 15.99 -4.02 2.16
C LYS A 148 15.20 -3.48 3.35
N VAL A 149 15.50 -3.96 4.56
CA VAL A 149 14.77 -3.60 5.78
C VAL A 149 15.69 -2.87 6.76
N THR A 150 15.16 -1.84 7.43
CA THR A 150 15.78 -1.16 8.57
C THR A 150 14.81 -1.14 9.76
N ASN A 151 15.27 -0.64 10.92
CA ASN A 151 14.34 -0.16 11.94
C ASN A 151 13.57 1.08 11.44
N ALA A 152 12.43 1.34 12.08
CA ALA A 152 11.58 2.48 11.77
C ALA A 152 11.77 3.69 12.68
N TYR A 153 12.58 3.54 13.74
CA TYR A 153 12.96 4.63 14.64
C TYR A 153 11.73 5.33 15.25
N ASP A 154 11.56 6.62 15.01
CA ASP A 154 10.50 7.43 15.63
C ASP A 154 9.13 7.27 14.94
N LEU A 155 9.06 6.52 13.83
CA LEU A 155 7.80 6.25 13.13
C LEU A 155 6.85 5.38 13.97
N PRO A 156 5.53 5.51 13.77
CA PRO A 156 4.54 4.59 14.36
C PRO A 156 4.68 3.15 13.85
N ALA A 157 5.33 2.96 12.70
CA ALA A 157 5.60 1.64 12.15
C ALA A 157 6.77 0.93 12.85
N ARG A 158 6.85 -0.40 12.75
CA ARG A 158 7.95 -1.17 13.38
C ARG A 158 9.20 -1.26 12.50
N ARG A 159 9.01 -1.29 11.18
CA ARG A 159 10.08 -1.43 10.17
C ARG A 159 9.86 -0.52 8.98
N VAL A 160 10.96 -0.11 8.34
CA VAL A 160 10.92 0.51 7.01
C VAL A 160 11.49 -0.48 6.01
N ILE A 161 10.75 -0.71 4.92
CA ILE A 161 11.18 -1.53 3.79
C ILE A 161 11.53 -0.60 2.64
N HIS A 162 12.80 -0.53 2.29
CA HIS A 162 13.35 0.32 1.24
C HIS A 162 13.40 -0.44 -0.07
N THR A 163 12.75 0.07 -1.11
CA THR A 163 12.74 -0.54 -2.45
C THR A 163 13.12 0.46 -3.52
N VAL A 164 13.67 -0.05 -4.62
CA VAL A 164 14.14 0.79 -5.73
C VAL A 164 13.31 0.55 -6.98
N GLY A 165 12.31 1.41 -7.18
CA GLY A 165 11.49 1.40 -8.40
C GLY A 165 12.29 1.73 -9.68
N PRO A 166 11.90 1.20 -10.85
CA PRO A 166 12.62 1.40 -12.10
C PRO A 166 12.41 2.79 -12.70
N LYS A 167 13.43 3.31 -13.39
CA LYS A 167 13.27 4.43 -14.33
C LYS A 167 12.61 3.92 -15.60
N TYR A 168 11.48 4.52 -15.98
CA TYR A 168 10.73 4.09 -17.14
C TYR A 168 11.27 4.69 -18.43
N ALA A 169 11.40 3.85 -19.46
CA ALA A 169 11.62 4.26 -20.83
C ALA A 169 10.82 3.34 -21.75
N VAL A 170 10.17 3.89 -22.78
CA VAL A 170 9.31 3.12 -23.69
C VAL A 170 10.03 1.90 -24.29
N LYS A 171 11.31 2.06 -24.66
CA LYS A 171 12.16 0.97 -25.19
C LYS A 171 12.43 -0.17 -24.20
N TYR A 172 12.21 0.06 -22.90
CA TYR A 172 12.45 -0.90 -21.82
C TYR A 172 11.17 -1.20 -21.01
N HIS A 173 9.99 -1.07 -21.63
CA HIS A 173 8.71 -1.22 -20.92
C HIS A 173 8.62 -2.56 -20.16
N THR A 174 9.00 -3.68 -20.77
CA THR A 174 8.93 -5.02 -20.14
C THR A 174 9.86 -5.13 -18.94
N ALA A 175 11.07 -4.54 -19.05
CA ALA A 175 12.02 -4.54 -17.95
C ALA A 175 11.53 -3.68 -16.78
N ALA A 176 10.93 -2.52 -17.07
CA ALA A 176 10.33 -1.66 -16.07
C ALA A 176 9.13 -2.33 -15.38
N GLU A 177 8.27 -3.01 -16.14
CA GLU A 177 7.13 -3.75 -15.58
C GLU A 177 7.58 -4.89 -14.65
N ASN A 178 8.57 -5.68 -15.08
CA ASN A 178 9.12 -6.75 -14.26
C ASN A 178 9.81 -6.21 -13.00
N ALA A 179 10.60 -5.14 -13.12
CA ALA A 179 11.28 -4.54 -11.98
C ALA A 179 10.27 -3.92 -10.99
N LEU A 180 9.22 -3.26 -11.47
CA LEU A 180 8.17 -2.72 -10.59
C LEU A 180 7.42 -3.84 -9.88
N SER A 181 7.08 -4.92 -10.58
CA SER A 181 6.47 -6.11 -9.95
C SER A 181 7.40 -6.72 -8.89
N HIS A 182 8.70 -6.82 -9.18
CA HIS A 182 9.67 -7.29 -8.19
C HIS A 182 9.80 -6.37 -6.97
N CYS A 183 9.63 -5.05 -7.10
CA CYS A 183 9.61 -4.16 -5.93
C CYS A 183 8.51 -4.57 -4.95
N TYR A 184 7.26 -4.63 -5.44
CA TYR A 184 6.11 -5.00 -4.61
C TYR A 184 6.25 -6.41 -4.03
N ARG A 185 6.70 -7.38 -4.85
CA ARG A 185 6.94 -8.74 -4.39
C ARG A 185 8.01 -8.80 -3.29
N SER A 186 9.16 -8.16 -3.50
CA SER A 186 10.28 -8.17 -2.54
C SER A 186 9.88 -7.54 -1.22
N CYS A 187 9.08 -6.47 -1.24
CA CYS A 187 8.56 -5.87 0.00
C CYS A 187 7.67 -6.83 0.78
N LEU A 188 6.77 -7.55 0.10
CA LEU A 188 5.88 -8.52 0.73
C LEU A 188 6.61 -9.78 1.20
N GLU A 189 7.67 -10.20 0.50
CA GLU A 189 8.55 -11.29 0.96
C GLU A 189 9.28 -10.90 2.24
N LEU A 190 9.89 -9.71 2.29
CA LEU A 190 10.58 -9.21 3.48
C LEU A 190 9.62 -9.01 4.67
N LEU A 191 8.41 -8.50 4.44
CA LEU A 191 7.37 -8.41 5.46
C LEU A 191 7.19 -9.78 6.15
N ILE A 192 7.00 -10.80 5.32
CA ILE A 192 6.78 -12.17 5.74
C ILE A 192 8.01 -12.79 6.43
N GLU A 193 9.22 -12.55 5.90
CA GLU A 193 10.48 -13.08 6.44
C GLU A 193 10.78 -12.51 7.82
N HIS A 194 10.40 -11.26 8.08
CA HIS A 194 10.55 -10.59 9.36
C HIS A 194 9.40 -10.84 10.35
N GLY A 195 8.45 -11.73 10.01
CA GLY A 195 7.32 -12.07 10.88
C GLY A 195 6.30 -10.94 11.08
N LEU A 196 6.25 -10.01 10.14
CA LEU A 196 5.34 -8.87 10.10
C LEU A 196 4.08 -9.25 9.31
N GLN A 197 2.97 -8.56 9.56
CA GLN A 197 1.66 -8.94 9.00
C GLN A 197 0.94 -7.80 8.29
N SER A 198 1.28 -6.54 8.58
CA SER A 198 0.65 -5.36 7.98
C SER A 198 1.67 -4.45 7.30
N ILE A 199 1.33 -3.98 6.09
CA ILE A 199 2.23 -3.15 5.29
C ILE A 199 1.51 -1.96 4.65
N ALA A 200 2.12 -0.79 4.70
CA ALA A 200 1.67 0.40 3.97
C ALA A 200 2.65 0.78 2.87
N MET A 201 2.15 0.95 1.64
CA MET A 201 2.98 1.15 0.46
C MET A 201 2.48 2.30 -0.38
N GLY A 202 3.37 3.24 -0.70
CA GLY A 202 3.10 4.31 -1.65
C GLY A 202 3.12 3.86 -3.12
N CYS A 203 2.87 4.81 -4.03
CA CYS A 203 3.19 4.66 -5.45
C CYS A 203 4.71 4.59 -5.65
N ILE A 204 5.27 3.38 -5.80
CA ILE A 204 6.72 3.16 -6.06
C ILE A 204 7.15 3.77 -7.40
N TYR A 205 6.19 3.95 -8.30
CA TYR A 205 6.32 4.70 -9.54
C TYR A 205 6.07 6.19 -9.27
N THR A 206 7.12 6.94 -8.94
CA THR A 206 6.99 8.39 -8.77
C THR A 206 7.08 9.10 -10.12
N GLU A 207 6.61 10.35 -10.17
CA GLU A 207 6.73 11.20 -11.38
C GLU A 207 8.17 11.33 -11.85
N ALA A 208 9.12 11.42 -10.93
CA ALA A 208 10.55 11.49 -11.22
C ALA A 208 11.06 10.27 -12.02
N LYS A 209 10.34 9.15 -12.01
CA LYS A 209 10.69 7.92 -12.75
C LYS A 209 10.00 7.79 -14.10
N ASN A 210 9.17 8.78 -14.51
CA ASN A 210 8.47 8.83 -15.80
C ASN A 210 7.61 7.60 -16.14
N TYR A 211 7.19 6.82 -15.14
CA TYR A 211 6.38 5.63 -15.36
C TYR A 211 4.91 6.04 -15.56
N PRO A 212 4.22 5.61 -16.64
CA PRO A 212 2.79 5.84 -16.80
C PRO A 212 1.99 5.33 -15.60
N ARG A 213 1.24 6.23 -14.94
CA ARG A 213 0.57 5.97 -13.65
C ARG A 213 -0.40 4.80 -13.68
N GLU A 214 -1.32 4.76 -14.66
CA GLU A 214 -2.34 3.71 -14.76
C GLU A 214 -1.74 2.31 -15.04
N PRO A 215 -0.84 2.13 -16.04
CA PRO A 215 -0.12 0.87 -16.19
C PRO A 215 0.66 0.44 -14.94
N ALA A 216 1.24 1.39 -14.20
CA ALA A 216 1.98 1.08 -12.98
C ALA A 216 1.08 0.65 -11.81
N ALA A 217 -0.08 1.29 -11.64
CA ALA A 217 -1.10 0.88 -10.68
C ALA A 217 -1.59 -0.54 -10.97
N HIS A 218 -1.81 -0.87 -12.24
CA HIS A 218 -2.14 -2.24 -12.64
C HIS A 218 -1.07 -3.26 -12.23
N VAL A 219 0.22 -2.92 -12.38
CA VAL A 219 1.32 -3.78 -11.93
C VAL A 219 1.31 -3.96 -10.42
N ALA A 220 1.10 -2.87 -9.66
CA ALA A 220 1.03 -2.87 -8.21
C ALA A 220 -0.10 -3.80 -7.71
N ILE A 221 -1.34 -3.51 -8.11
CA ILE A 221 -2.55 -4.23 -7.69
C ILE A 221 -2.45 -5.70 -8.10
N ARG A 222 -2.06 -5.99 -9.35
CA ARG A 222 -1.94 -7.36 -9.84
C ARG A 222 -0.87 -8.16 -9.10
N THR A 223 0.24 -7.53 -8.72
CA THR A 223 1.32 -8.19 -7.98
C THR A 223 0.86 -8.52 -6.57
N VAL A 224 0.29 -7.54 -5.85
CA VAL A 224 -0.25 -7.74 -4.49
C VAL A 224 -1.35 -8.79 -4.48
N ARG A 225 -2.30 -8.72 -5.42
CA ARG A 225 -3.39 -9.69 -5.55
C ARG A 225 -2.87 -11.12 -5.68
N ARG A 226 -1.95 -11.37 -6.61
CA ARG A 226 -1.33 -12.69 -6.82
C ARG A 226 -0.51 -13.17 -5.63
N PHE A 227 0.09 -12.25 -4.88
CA PHE A 227 0.84 -12.58 -3.69
C PHE A 227 -0.10 -13.02 -2.56
N LEU A 228 -1.18 -12.28 -2.33
CA LEU A 228 -2.21 -12.60 -1.33
C LEU A 228 -2.89 -13.94 -1.63
N GLU A 229 -3.15 -14.28 -2.89
CA GLU A 229 -3.68 -15.61 -3.27
C GLU A 229 -2.85 -16.80 -2.74
N LYS A 230 -1.55 -16.59 -2.49
CA LYS A 230 -0.63 -17.63 -1.98
C LYS A 230 -0.32 -17.50 -0.50
N HIS A 231 -0.48 -16.30 0.08
CA HIS A 231 0.07 -15.96 1.39
C HIS A 231 -0.92 -15.20 2.30
N LYS A 232 -2.21 -15.19 1.99
CA LYS A 232 -3.24 -14.46 2.75
C LYS A 232 -3.29 -14.78 4.24
N ASP A 233 -2.93 -16.00 4.66
CA ASP A 233 -2.90 -16.39 6.08
C ASP A 233 -1.77 -15.71 6.87
N ARG A 234 -0.78 -15.13 6.19
CA ARG A 234 0.39 -14.49 6.79
C ARG A 234 0.31 -12.97 6.81
N ILE A 235 -0.65 -12.39 6.08
CA ILE A 235 -0.80 -10.95 5.92
C ILE A 235 -2.19 -10.54 6.38
N THR A 236 -2.26 -9.58 7.29
CA THR A 236 -3.50 -9.04 7.84
C THR A 236 -3.94 -7.79 7.09
N ALA A 237 -3.01 -6.97 6.60
CA ALA A 237 -3.35 -5.74 5.89
C ALA A 237 -2.29 -5.34 4.85
N VAL A 238 -2.74 -4.91 3.68
CA VAL A 238 -1.94 -4.20 2.66
C VAL A 238 -2.64 -2.89 2.34
N VAL A 239 -2.00 -1.77 2.70
CA VAL A 239 -2.52 -0.43 2.46
C VAL A 239 -1.81 0.17 1.25
N PHE A 240 -2.58 0.48 0.21
CA PHE A 240 -2.12 1.34 -0.88
C PHE A 240 -2.31 2.79 -0.47
N CYS A 241 -1.21 3.51 -0.32
CA CYS A 241 -1.19 4.92 0.05
C CYS A 241 -0.98 5.77 -1.21
N THR A 242 -1.91 6.65 -1.51
CA THR A 242 -1.78 7.64 -2.59
C THR A 242 -1.63 9.04 -1.99
N THR A 243 -0.92 9.94 -2.66
CA THR A 243 -0.82 11.35 -2.22
C THR A 243 -1.69 12.27 -3.09
N THR A 244 -1.80 11.94 -4.38
CA THR A 244 -2.59 12.72 -5.34
C THR A 244 -4.00 12.15 -5.50
N ALA A 245 -4.98 13.02 -5.75
CA ALA A 245 -6.33 12.61 -6.10
C ALA A 245 -6.35 11.79 -7.41
N SER A 246 -5.47 12.14 -8.36
CA SER A 246 -5.34 11.41 -9.63
C SER A 246 -4.94 9.94 -9.39
N ASP A 247 -4.00 9.68 -8.50
CA ASP A 247 -3.63 8.29 -8.17
C ASP A 247 -4.75 7.59 -7.43
N THR A 248 -5.43 8.26 -6.48
CA THR A 248 -6.59 7.67 -5.80
C THR A 248 -7.66 7.19 -6.78
N GLU A 249 -8.00 8.01 -7.78
CA GLU A 249 -8.99 7.63 -8.80
C GLU A 249 -8.50 6.53 -9.74
N ILE A 250 -7.20 6.48 -10.03
CA ILE A 250 -6.59 5.35 -10.77
C ILE A 250 -6.72 4.04 -9.98
N TYR A 251 -6.49 4.05 -8.66
CA TYR A 251 -6.62 2.84 -7.82
C TYR A 251 -8.07 2.41 -7.58
N LYS A 252 -9.03 3.33 -7.64
CA LYS A 252 -10.46 3.02 -7.53
C LYS A 252 -11.05 2.35 -8.77
N LYS A 253 -10.48 2.64 -9.94
CA LYS A 253 -10.93 2.14 -11.25
C LYS A 253 -10.53 0.69 -11.48
#